data_AF-A0AA41V966-F1
#
_entry.id   AF-A0AA41V966-F1
#
_cell.length_a   1.000
_cell.length_b   1.000
_cell.length_c   1.000
_cell.angle_alpha   90.00
_cell.angle_beta   90.00
_cell.angle_gamma   90.00
#
_symmetry.space_group_name_H-M   'P 1'
#
loop_
_entity.id
_entity.type
_entity.pdbx_description
1 polymer ?
#
loop_
_entity_poly.entity_id
_entity_poly.type
_entity_poly.pdbx_seq_one_letter_code
_entity_poly.pdbx_strand_id
1 'polypeptide(L)'
;RAIEEGTNFIETDILSSKDGHLICFNDVTLDATTDIADRKEFADRKRTYEVEYESMTGFFTVDFTLEELKSLRVKQRYGFRDQQYN
;
A
#
# COMPACT_ATOMS: atom_id res chain seq x y z
N ARG A 1 16.74 6.33 -8.37
CA ARG A 1 17.84 5.84 -7.50
C ARG A 1 18.40 4.48 -7.92
N ALA A 2 17.73 3.34 -7.66
CA ALA A 2 18.32 2.01 -7.93
C ALA A 2 18.81 1.81 -9.39
N ILE A 3 18.08 2.34 -10.38
CA ILE A 3 18.50 2.33 -11.79
C ILE A 3 19.77 3.17 -12.00
N GLU A 4 19.80 4.38 -11.46
CA GLU A 4 20.95 5.30 -11.57
C GLU A 4 22.19 4.76 -10.84
N GLU A 5 21.99 3.97 -9.79
CA GLU A 5 23.04 3.27 -9.04
C GLU A 5 23.51 1.98 -9.72
N GLY A 6 22.94 1.60 -10.87
CA GLY A 6 23.44 0.51 -11.71
C GLY A 6 22.93 -0.89 -11.34
N THR A 7 21.76 -1.01 -10.69
CA THR A 7 21.18 -2.33 -10.42
C THR A 7 20.87 -3.10 -11.70
N ASN A 8 21.00 -4.42 -11.66
CA ASN A 8 20.66 -5.30 -12.79
C ASN A 8 19.18 -5.70 -12.81
N PHE A 9 18.54 -5.74 -11.64
CA PHE A 9 17.15 -6.16 -11.48
C PHE A 9 16.42 -5.24 -10.50
N ILE A 10 15.13 -5.07 -10.74
CA ILE A 10 14.20 -4.40 -9.83
C ILE A 10 13.15 -5.44 -9.46
N GLU A 11 13.04 -5.70 -8.17
CA GLU A 11 12.03 -6.59 -7.61
C GLU A 11 10.76 -5.78 -7.32
N THR A 12 9.60 -6.41 -7.52
CA THR A 12 8.29 -5.82 -7.23
C THR A 12 7.32 -6.90 -6.78
N ASP A 13 6.65 -6.65 -5.66
CA ASP A 13 5.45 -7.38 -5.27
C ASP A 13 4.23 -6.86 -6.04
N ILE A 14 3.35 -7.78 -6.47
CA ILE A 14 2.15 -7.45 -7.24
C ILE A 14 0.89 -7.83 -6.48
N LEU A 15 -0.02 -6.87 -6.33
CA LEU A 15 -1.35 -7.05 -5.76
C LEU A 15 -2.43 -6.57 -6.73
N SER A 16 -3.69 -6.80 -6.37
CA SER A 16 -4.86 -6.41 -7.18
C SER A 16 -5.70 -5.34 -6.49
N SER A 17 -6.23 -4.39 -7.25
CA SER A 17 -7.28 -3.47 -6.82
C SER A 17 -8.67 -4.11 -6.92
N LYS A 18 -9.68 -3.46 -6.34
CA LYS A 18 -11.10 -3.85 -6.42
C LYS A 18 -11.61 -3.96 -7.85
N ASP A 19 -11.14 -3.07 -8.73
CA ASP A 19 -11.53 -2.98 -10.14
C ASP A 19 -10.59 -3.78 -11.07
N GLY A 20 -9.76 -4.68 -10.51
CA GLY A 20 -9.02 -5.69 -11.26
C GLY A 20 -7.70 -5.22 -11.86
N HIS A 21 -7.19 -4.05 -11.46
CA HIS A 21 -5.87 -3.58 -11.90
C HIS A 21 -4.77 -4.18 -11.02
N LEU A 22 -3.64 -4.51 -11.64
CA LEU A 22 -2.44 -4.91 -10.91
C LEU A 22 -1.66 -3.67 -10.44
N ILE A 23 -1.19 -3.69 -9.20
CA ILE A 23 -0.41 -2.63 -8.57
C ILE A 23 0.89 -3.20 -8.00
N CYS A 24 1.96 -2.41 -8.06
CA CYS A 24 3.21 -2.76 -7.37
C CYS A 24 3.13 -2.29 -5.92
N PHE A 25 2.91 -3.21 -4.97
CA PHE A 25 2.76 -2.89 -3.56
C PHE A 25 3.02 -4.14 -2.70
N ASN A 26 3.76 -4.00 -1.60
CA ASN A 26 4.23 -5.14 -0.79
C ASN A 26 3.17 -5.65 0.18
N ASP A 27 2.61 -4.77 1.02
CA ASP A 27 1.67 -5.15 2.08
C ASP A 27 0.23 -5.21 1.55
N VAL A 28 -0.55 -6.24 1.91
CA VAL A 28 -1.98 -6.30 1.54
C VAL A 28 -2.82 -5.19 2.19
N THR A 29 -2.31 -4.60 3.28
CA THR A 29 -2.91 -3.46 3.96
C THR A 29 -2.16 -2.16 3.67
N LEU A 30 -2.90 -1.06 3.66
CA LEU A 30 -2.40 0.28 3.32
C LEU A 30 -1.99 1.09 4.57
N ASP A 31 -2.34 0.63 5.77
CA ASP A 31 -2.28 1.39 7.03
C ASP A 31 -0.87 1.92 7.38
N ALA A 32 0.16 1.09 7.22
CA ALA A 32 1.51 1.41 7.68
C ALA A 32 2.28 2.33 6.71
N THR A 33 2.00 2.19 5.41
CA THR A 33 2.81 2.74 4.32
C THR A 33 2.07 3.79 3.49
N THR A 34 0.86 4.19 3.89
CA THR A 34 0.12 5.29 3.24
C THR A 34 -0.49 6.27 4.26
N ASP A 35 -1.10 7.33 3.76
CA ASP A 35 -1.91 8.30 4.50
C ASP A 35 -3.38 7.88 4.69
N ILE A 36 -3.76 6.65 4.35
CA ILE A 36 -5.16 6.22 4.33
C ILE A 36 -5.90 6.39 5.68
N ALA A 37 -5.20 6.21 6.79
CA ALA A 37 -5.78 6.35 8.13
C ALA A 37 -6.22 7.79 8.43
N ASP A 38 -5.67 8.78 7.70
CA ASP A 38 -5.98 10.19 7.84
C ASP A 38 -7.09 10.64 6.85
N ARG A 39 -7.52 9.77 5.93
CA ARG A 39 -8.55 10.03 4.90
C ARG A 39 -9.94 9.75 5.44
N LYS A 40 -10.69 10.83 5.74
CA LYS A 40 -12.05 10.74 6.31
C LYS A 40 -13.03 10.06 5.37
N GLU A 41 -12.89 10.26 4.07
CA GLU A 41 -13.69 9.62 3.02
C GLU A 41 -13.59 8.09 3.04
N PHE A 42 -12.54 7.54 3.66
CA PHE A 42 -12.32 6.10 3.77
C PHE A 42 -12.49 5.56 5.19
N ALA A 43 -12.91 6.37 6.17
CA ALA A 43 -12.97 5.94 7.59
C ALA A 43 -13.76 4.64 7.82
N ASP A 44 -14.84 4.44 7.06
CA ASP A 44 -15.72 3.26 7.17
C ASP A 44 -15.27 2.06 6.30
N ARG A 45 -14.07 2.12 5.72
CA ARG A 45 -13.56 1.11 4.78
C ARG A 45 -12.60 0.10 5.42
N LYS A 46 -12.35 0.18 6.73
CA LYS A 46 -11.62 -0.88 7.44
C LYS A 46 -12.43 -2.16 7.45
N ARG A 47 -11.76 -3.28 7.16
CA ARG A 47 -12.35 -4.62 7.17
C ARG A 47 -11.45 -5.60 7.87
N THR A 48 -12.01 -6.75 8.21
CA THR A 48 -11.28 -7.88 8.75
C THR A 48 -11.30 -9.01 7.72
N TYR A 49 -10.13 -9.51 7.36
CA TYR A 49 -9.95 -10.68 6.50
C TYR A 49 -9.09 -11.73 7.19
N GLU A 50 -9.19 -12.97 6.74
CA GLU A 50 -8.19 -14.00 7.02
C GLU A 50 -7.08 -13.87 5.98
N VAL A 51 -5.86 -13.63 6.45
CA VAL A 51 -4.65 -13.48 5.63
C VAL A 51 -3.61 -14.43 6.20
N GLU A 52 -3.13 -15.36 5.37
CA GLU A 52 -2.13 -16.37 5.80
C GLU A 52 -2.49 -17.05 7.13
N TYR A 53 -3.77 -17.42 7.29
CA TYR A 53 -4.32 -18.08 8.47
C TYR A 53 -4.45 -17.20 9.72
N GLU A 54 -4.21 -15.89 9.61
CA GLU A 54 -4.41 -14.93 10.69
C GLU A 54 -5.54 -13.94 10.39
N SER A 55 -6.31 -13.58 11.42
CA SER A 55 -7.33 -12.54 11.30
C SER A 55 -6.67 -11.16 11.36
N MET A 56 -6.73 -10.43 10.25
CA MET A 56 -6.12 -9.13 10.08
C MET A 56 -7.19 -8.07 9.84
N THR A 57 -7.10 -6.95 10.56
CA THR A 57 -8.01 -5.80 10.39
C THR A 57 -7.24 -4.59 9.89
N GLY A 58 -7.69 -4.00 8.78
CA GLY A 58 -7.01 -2.88 8.13
C GLY A 58 -7.73 -2.40 6.88
N PHE A 59 -7.08 -1.54 6.10
CA PHE A 59 -7.53 -1.11 4.79
C PHE A 59 -6.84 -1.93 3.70
N PHE A 60 -7.59 -2.81 3.05
CA PHE A 60 -7.03 -3.77 2.10
C PHE A 60 -7.04 -3.23 0.68
N THR A 61 -5.95 -3.42 -0.07
CA THR A 61 -5.82 -2.98 -1.48
C THR A 61 -6.99 -3.44 -2.36
N VAL A 62 -7.48 -4.66 -2.16
CA VAL A 62 -8.60 -5.27 -2.88
C VAL A 62 -9.96 -4.61 -2.62
N ASP A 63 -10.06 -3.76 -1.60
CA ASP A 63 -11.29 -3.02 -1.31
C ASP A 63 -11.37 -1.68 -2.03
N PHE A 64 -10.30 -1.20 -2.69
CA PHE A 64 -10.22 0.12 -3.31
C PHE A 64 -10.03 0.05 -4.83
N THR A 65 -10.64 0.97 -5.58
CA THR A 65 -10.38 1.08 -7.03
C THR A 65 -8.97 1.63 -7.29
N LEU A 66 -8.45 1.45 -8.50
CA LEU A 66 -7.16 2.04 -8.86
C LEU A 66 -7.17 3.57 -8.73
N GLU A 67 -8.30 4.22 -9.01
CA GLU A 67 -8.47 5.66 -8.85
C GLU A 67 -8.36 6.09 -7.38
N GLU A 68 -9.07 5.39 -6.47
CA GLU A 68 -8.97 5.62 -5.02
C GLU A 68 -7.51 5.42 -4.55
N LEU A 69 -6.85 4.33 -4.96
CA LEU A 69 -5.47 4.02 -4.58
C LEU A 69 -4.47 5.07 -5.08
N LYS A 70 -4.62 5.58 -6.30
CA LYS A 70 -3.77 6.64 -6.85
C LYS A 70 -3.93 7.98 -6.14
N SER A 71 -5.01 8.18 -5.40
CA SER A 71 -5.23 9.40 -4.61
C SER A 71 -4.45 9.41 -3.29
N LEU A 72 -3.96 8.25 -2.84
CA LEU A 72 -3.23 8.10 -1.58
C LEU A 72 -1.77 8.55 -1.72
N ARG A 73 -1.20 8.98 -0.60
CA ARG A 73 0.22 9.30 -0.47
C ARG A 73 0.94 8.15 0.23
N VAL A 74 1.97 7.60 -0.41
CA VAL A 74 2.83 6.58 0.18
C VAL A 74 3.83 7.24 1.14
N LYS A 75 4.15 6.58 2.25
CA LYS A 75 5.09 7.06 3.26
C LYS A 75 6.02 5.96 3.73
N GLN A 76 7.22 6.34 4.16
CA GLN A 76 8.16 5.49 4.86
C GLN A 76 7.64 5.20 6.28
N ARG A 77 7.37 3.92 6.58
CA ARG A 77 6.84 3.51 7.88
C ARG A 77 7.82 3.70 9.05
N TYR A 78 9.12 3.67 8.77
CA TYR A 78 10.16 3.74 9.81
C TYR A 78 10.76 5.13 9.93
N GLY A 79 10.51 5.82 11.04
CA GLY A 79 10.99 7.19 11.25
C GLY A 79 12.50 7.38 11.29
N PHE A 80 13.29 6.32 11.55
CA PHE A 80 14.75 6.37 11.52
C PHE A 80 15.35 6.23 10.11
N ARG A 81 14.53 5.86 9.12
CA ARG A 81 14.97 5.80 7.72
C ARG A 81 14.85 7.18 7.07
N ASP A 82 15.47 7.34 5.92
CA ASP A 82 15.34 8.55 5.11
C ASP A 82 13.86 8.80 4.71
N GLN A 83 13.39 10.02 4.94
CA GLN A 83 12.02 10.47 4.70
C GLN A 83 11.89 11.38 3.47
N GLN A 84 12.96 11.59 2.70
CA GLN A 84 12.98 12.56 1.59
C GLN A 84 11.93 12.33 0.50
N TYR A 85 11.37 11.12 0.41
CA TYR A 85 10.37 10.73 -0.59
C TYR A 85 8.98 10.50 0.00
N ASN A 86 8.77 10.81 1.29
CA ASN A 86 7.43 10.83 1.85
C ASN A 86 6.60 11.90 1.19
#